data_AF-A0A1W9WTD6-F1
#
_entry.id   AF-A0A1W9WTD6-F1
#
_cell.length_a   1.000
_cell.length_b   1.000
_cell.length_c   1.000
_cell.angle_alpha   90.00
_cell.angle_beta   90.00
_cell.angle_gamma   90.00
#
_symmetry.space_group_name_H-M   'P 1'
#
loop_
_entity.id
_entity.type
_entity.pdbx_description
1 polymer ?
#
loop_
_entity_poly.entity_id
_entity_poly.type
_entity_poly.pdbx_seq_one_letter_code
_entity_poly.pdbx_strand_id
1 'polypeptide(L)'
;MIDLHIHSTASDGSFSPLEILTLAQNTGVRAISLTDHDSIAGIKEILKNIHSFPLEFISGVEISCEPPENFKSLGSIHLLGYGFSIYDRQLNQVLEKAVKAREKRNPRIIEILNSLGFDISLAEVEERFGADQAGRPHIAELMKEKGYVDSFREAFDKYLGKDRPAYVEKFKISCENAIKIVLDAGGLPVLAHPGLLEFNKTRGLEKFIDVLKGFGLQGIEVFYTDHDDEKVEYLKGLAHDRKLLTTGGSDFHGKFNKGVKLGSGRDNLRVGYPVFKNLMERISAHRSHSRLDILENNIEYQFIDKSLLGNALCHRSYLNENQDSCHSDNERLEFLGDAVLGLCIGHILMEQSPSKKEGELSKLRSNLVSEPALAEIARTIDLGRFIRLGKGEFISGGQDKNSILSDGFEALIAAVYLDAGFEKTHELVRAVFKDSIHKALYGFNTLDHKSALQEYAQENFATTPKYAVVRETGPDHDKTFEICLELVDIKTIGKGKTKKAAEQDSAKNALKILNKENAQAGV
;
A
#
# COMPACT_ATOMS: atom_id res chain seq x y z
N MET A 1 -16.79 -21.30 8.97
CA MET A 1 -15.33 -21.50 8.88
C MET A 1 -14.72 -20.22 8.34
N ILE A 2 -13.44 -19.96 8.59
CA ILE A 2 -12.71 -18.77 8.11
C ILE A 2 -11.34 -19.18 7.58
N ASP A 3 -10.63 -18.27 6.92
CA ASP A 3 -9.23 -18.45 6.55
C ASP A 3 -8.48 -17.11 6.55
N LEU A 4 -7.51 -16.94 7.45
CA LEU A 4 -6.83 -15.65 7.64
C LEU A 4 -5.40 -15.63 7.10
N HIS A 5 -4.95 -16.66 6.37
CA HIS A 5 -3.60 -16.72 5.82
C HIS A 5 -3.67 -17.26 4.39
N ILE A 6 -3.68 -16.36 3.41
CA ILE A 6 -3.93 -16.66 2.00
C ILE A 6 -3.01 -15.78 1.14
N HIS A 7 -2.41 -16.38 0.12
CA HIS A 7 -1.54 -15.71 -0.85
C HIS A 7 -2.15 -15.67 -2.24
N SER A 8 -1.91 -14.57 -2.96
CA SER A 8 -2.37 -14.32 -4.31
C SER A 8 -1.22 -14.09 -5.28
N THR A 9 -1.54 -13.86 -6.56
CA THR A 9 -0.57 -13.42 -7.57
C THR A 9 0.05 -12.05 -7.27
N ALA A 10 -0.44 -11.32 -6.25
CA ALA A 10 0.22 -10.11 -5.76
C ALA A 10 1.50 -10.42 -4.94
N SER A 11 1.79 -11.70 -4.66
CA SER A 11 3.07 -12.18 -4.16
C SER A 11 3.47 -13.52 -4.80
N ASP A 12 3.21 -14.66 -4.14
CA ASP A 12 3.61 -16.01 -4.60
C ASP A 12 2.47 -17.05 -4.60
N GLY A 13 1.22 -16.60 -4.52
CA GLY A 13 0.06 -17.43 -4.79
C GLY A 13 -0.21 -17.60 -6.28
N SER A 14 -0.90 -18.69 -6.66
CA SER A 14 -1.20 -18.98 -8.06
C SER A 14 -2.58 -18.47 -8.56
N PHE A 15 -3.33 -17.77 -7.71
CA PHE A 15 -4.66 -17.26 -8.02
C PHE A 15 -4.69 -15.75 -7.82
N SER A 16 -5.36 -15.04 -8.72
CA SER A 16 -5.58 -13.61 -8.59
C SER A 16 -6.43 -13.27 -7.36
N PRO A 17 -6.36 -12.05 -6.83
CA PRO A 17 -7.19 -11.62 -5.71
C PRO A 17 -8.70 -11.83 -5.98
N LEU A 18 -9.17 -11.60 -7.21
CA LEU A 18 -10.56 -11.84 -7.59
C LEU A 18 -10.92 -13.34 -7.66
N GLU A 19 -10.02 -14.19 -8.14
CA GLU A 19 -10.23 -15.64 -8.12
C GLU A 19 -10.28 -16.18 -6.69
N ILE A 20 -9.49 -15.61 -5.77
CA ILE A 20 -9.55 -15.96 -4.33
C ILE A 20 -10.92 -15.64 -3.73
N LEU A 21 -11.52 -14.48 -4.04
CA LEU A 21 -12.88 -14.15 -3.58
C LEU A 21 -13.91 -15.17 -4.09
N THR A 22 -13.79 -15.53 -5.37
CA THR A 22 -14.66 -16.53 -6.00
C THR A 22 -14.49 -17.90 -5.33
N LEU A 23 -13.25 -18.31 -5.07
CA LEU A 23 -12.93 -19.58 -4.41
C LEU A 23 -13.44 -19.61 -2.96
N ALA A 24 -13.27 -18.51 -2.22
CA ALA A 24 -13.76 -18.36 -0.86
C ALA A 24 -15.28 -18.51 -0.78
N GLN A 25 -16.01 -17.84 -1.68
CA GLN A 25 -17.46 -17.98 -1.79
C GLN A 25 -17.88 -19.43 -2.07
N ASN A 26 -17.23 -20.09 -3.04
CA ASN A 26 -17.52 -21.48 -3.40
C ASN A 26 -17.22 -22.48 -2.27
N THR A 27 -16.22 -22.17 -1.45
CA THR A 27 -15.85 -22.99 -0.28
C THR A 27 -16.82 -22.81 0.89
N GLY A 28 -17.57 -21.70 0.92
CA GLY A 28 -18.49 -21.36 2.01
C GLY A 28 -17.77 -20.90 3.29
N VAL A 29 -16.52 -20.43 3.18
CA VAL A 29 -15.89 -19.70 4.28
C VAL A 29 -16.64 -18.38 4.49
N ARG A 30 -16.76 -17.94 5.74
CA ARG A 30 -17.52 -16.74 6.10
C ARG A 30 -16.66 -15.48 6.13
N ALA A 31 -15.39 -15.63 6.48
CA ALA A 31 -14.45 -14.53 6.60
C ALA A 31 -13.09 -14.93 6.03
N ILE A 32 -12.41 -14.00 5.36
CA ILE A 32 -11.05 -14.20 4.86
C ILE A 32 -10.13 -13.00 5.14
N SER A 33 -8.82 -13.25 5.07
CA SER A 33 -7.80 -12.21 4.96
C SER A 33 -6.81 -12.60 3.86
N LEU A 34 -6.45 -11.64 3.01
CA LEU A 34 -5.34 -11.81 2.07
C LEU A 34 -4.08 -11.28 2.71
N THR A 35 -3.03 -12.10 2.78
CA THR A 35 -1.81 -11.85 3.55
C THR A 35 -0.56 -12.02 2.69
N ASP A 36 -0.61 -11.50 1.46
CA ASP A 36 0.52 -11.55 0.52
C ASP A 36 1.85 -11.10 1.16
N HIS A 37 2.93 -11.76 0.75
CA HIS A 37 4.25 -11.47 1.27
C HIS A 37 4.72 -10.05 0.92
N ASP A 38 4.91 -9.23 1.96
CA ASP A 38 5.45 -7.88 1.89
C ASP A 38 4.69 -6.93 0.93
N SER A 39 3.43 -7.23 0.62
CA SER A 39 2.64 -6.52 -0.40
C SER A 39 1.18 -6.41 0.01
N ILE A 40 0.55 -5.26 -0.28
CA ILE A 40 -0.90 -5.05 -0.13
C ILE A 40 -1.62 -4.81 -1.46
N ALA A 41 -0.95 -5.04 -2.58
CA ALA A 41 -1.53 -4.79 -3.90
C ALA A 41 -2.82 -5.59 -4.12
N GLY A 42 -2.83 -6.86 -3.72
CA GLY A 42 -4.02 -7.71 -3.82
C GLY A 42 -5.19 -7.24 -2.93
N ILE A 43 -4.90 -6.67 -1.75
CA ILE A 43 -5.94 -6.10 -0.89
C ILE A 43 -6.63 -4.91 -1.57
N LYS A 44 -5.85 -4.02 -2.19
CA LYS A 44 -6.39 -2.85 -2.91
C LYS A 44 -7.30 -3.27 -4.07
N GLU A 45 -7.04 -4.42 -4.68
CA GLU A 45 -7.93 -5.00 -5.70
C GLU A 45 -9.19 -5.61 -5.07
N ILE A 46 -9.05 -6.37 -3.98
CA ILE A 46 -10.20 -6.97 -3.28
C ILE A 46 -11.17 -5.89 -2.80
N LEU A 47 -10.69 -4.83 -2.18
CA LEU A 47 -11.55 -3.78 -1.61
C LEU A 47 -12.44 -3.10 -2.67
N LYS A 48 -12.01 -3.06 -3.94
CA LYS A 48 -12.83 -2.53 -5.04
C LYS A 48 -13.99 -3.46 -5.42
N ASN A 49 -13.87 -4.75 -5.14
CA ASN A 49 -14.79 -5.80 -5.63
C ASN A 49 -15.53 -6.53 -4.50
N ILE A 50 -15.12 -6.37 -3.24
CA ILE A 50 -15.64 -7.15 -2.11
C ILE A 50 -17.15 -6.99 -1.88
N HIS A 51 -17.71 -5.82 -2.23
CA HIS A 51 -19.16 -5.55 -2.12
C HIS A 51 -20.02 -6.50 -2.96
N SER A 52 -19.45 -7.14 -3.98
CA SER A 52 -20.12 -8.14 -4.81
C SER A 52 -20.10 -9.55 -4.21
N PHE A 53 -19.45 -9.75 -3.07
CA PHE A 53 -19.30 -11.05 -2.42
C PHE A 53 -19.92 -11.05 -1.02
N PRO A 54 -20.65 -12.10 -0.62
CA PRO A 54 -21.21 -12.23 0.72
C PRO A 54 -20.16 -12.75 1.72
N LEU A 55 -19.00 -12.08 1.77
CA LEU A 55 -17.84 -12.47 2.56
C LEU A 55 -17.42 -11.34 3.49
N GLU A 56 -17.07 -11.68 4.72
CA GLU A 56 -16.38 -10.75 5.62
C GLU A 56 -14.89 -10.71 5.24
N PHE A 57 -14.30 -9.53 5.17
CA PHE A 57 -12.91 -9.34 4.79
C PHE A 57 -12.16 -8.47 5.80
N ILE A 58 -10.91 -8.82 6.07
CA ILE A 58 -9.98 -8.01 6.86
C ILE A 58 -8.66 -7.86 6.12
N SER A 59 -8.08 -6.64 6.12
CA SER A 59 -6.75 -6.40 5.59
C SER A 59 -5.71 -7.27 6.30
N GLY A 60 -4.82 -7.87 5.52
CA GLY A 60 -3.79 -8.79 5.97
C GLY A 60 -2.47 -8.49 5.25
N VAL A 61 -1.34 -8.80 5.86
CA VAL A 61 -0.04 -8.79 5.16
C VAL A 61 0.90 -9.73 5.90
N GLU A 62 1.72 -10.48 5.18
CA GLU A 62 2.78 -11.27 5.80
C GLU A 62 4.13 -10.58 5.58
N ILE A 63 4.70 -10.04 6.66
CA ILE A 63 5.93 -9.26 6.63
C ILE A 63 7.11 -10.16 6.97
N SER A 64 8.09 -10.19 6.07
CA SER A 64 9.36 -10.88 6.29
C SER A 64 10.28 -10.09 7.21
N CYS A 65 10.62 -10.72 8.32
CA CYS A 65 11.31 -10.08 9.42
C CYS A 65 12.65 -10.74 9.77
N GLU A 66 13.58 -9.91 10.23
CA GLU A 66 14.76 -10.36 10.95
C GLU A 66 14.42 -10.67 12.41
N PRO A 67 14.81 -11.85 12.92
CA PRO A 67 14.62 -12.19 14.31
C PRO A 67 15.43 -11.24 15.21
N PRO A 68 15.06 -11.12 16.49
CA PRO A 68 15.85 -10.39 17.47
C PRO A 68 17.27 -10.99 17.60
N GLU A 69 18.24 -10.18 18.03
CA GLU A 69 19.67 -10.55 18.11
C GLU A 69 19.93 -11.94 18.73
N ASN A 70 19.25 -12.24 19.84
CA ASN A 70 19.40 -13.51 20.57
C ASN A 70 18.85 -14.74 19.82
N PHE A 71 18.21 -14.54 18.67
CA PHE A 71 17.52 -15.54 17.86
C PHE A 71 17.93 -15.50 16.39
N LYS A 72 19.05 -14.85 16.04
CA LYS A 72 19.57 -14.76 14.66
C LYS A 72 19.69 -16.09 13.92
N SER A 73 19.84 -17.20 14.64
CA SER A 73 19.91 -18.53 14.04
C SER A 73 18.60 -18.99 13.40
N LEU A 74 17.45 -18.39 13.74
CA LEU A 74 16.14 -18.76 13.18
C LEU A 74 15.98 -18.37 11.69
N GLY A 75 16.86 -17.52 11.15
CA GLY A 75 16.77 -17.10 9.76
C GLY A 75 15.70 -16.04 9.55
N SER A 76 14.67 -16.32 8.74
CA SER A 76 13.57 -15.40 8.44
C SER A 76 12.38 -15.71 9.35
N ILE A 77 11.80 -14.68 9.96
CA ILE A 77 10.57 -14.78 10.74
C ILE A 77 9.46 -14.11 9.97
N HIS A 78 8.27 -14.68 9.97
CA HIS A 78 7.12 -14.04 9.33
C HIS A 78 6.14 -13.53 10.39
N LEU A 79 5.71 -12.29 10.20
CA LEU A 79 4.69 -11.65 11.03
C LEU A 79 3.49 -11.31 10.15
N LEU A 80 2.32 -11.77 10.58
CA LEU A 80 1.05 -11.37 10.00
C LEU A 80 0.63 -10.03 10.63
N GLY A 81 0.23 -9.08 9.81
CA GLY A 81 -0.45 -7.87 10.25
C GLY A 81 -1.90 -7.91 9.85
N TYR A 82 -2.83 -7.68 10.78
CA TYR A 82 -4.28 -7.71 10.49
C TYR A 82 -4.98 -6.40 10.83
N GLY A 83 -5.90 -5.98 9.97
CA GLY A 83 -6.83 -4.88 10.26
C GLY A 83 -6.15 -3.52 10.36
N PHE A 84 -5.01 -3.34 9.70
CA PHE A 84 -4.34 -2.05 9.56
C PHE A 84 -5.01 -1.20 8.48
N SER A 85 -4.78 0.12 8.50
CA SER A 85 -5.17 0.99 7.39
C SER A 85 -4.25 0.79 6.19
N ILE A 86 -4.84 0.53 5.02
CA ILE A 86 -4.10 0.40 3.76
C ILE A 86 -3.53 1.73 3.24
N TYR A 87 -3.91 2.84 3.88
CA TYR A 87 -3.44 4.19 3.56
C TYR A 87 -2.30 4.65 4.46
N ASP A 88 -1.89 3.87 5.46
CA ASP A 88 -0.81 4.25 6.37
C ASP A 88 0.52 4.41 5.62
N ARG A 89 1.10 5.61 5.71
CA ARG A 89 2.30 5.99 4.95
C ARG A 89 3.53 5.18 5.36
N GLN A 90 3.73 4.91 6.65
CA GLN A 90 4.92 4.23 7.12
C GLN A 90 4.92 2.75 6.72
N LEU A 91 3.77 2.08 6.90
CA LEU A 91 3.60 0.72 6.43
C LEU A 91 3.82 0.61 4.93
N ASN A 92 3.16 1.47 4.13
CA ASN A 92 3.29 1.45 2.68
C ASN A 92 4.74 1.69 2.22
N GLN A 93 5.47 2.62 2.84
CA GLN A 93 6.88 2.84 2.54
C GLN A 93 7.76 1.61 2.80
N VAL A 94 7.51 0.87 3.88
CA VAL A 94 8.27 -0.34 4.20
C VAL A 94 7.97 -1.47 3.22
N LEU A 95 6.69 -1.67 2.89
CA LEU A 95 6.27 -2.69 1.92
C LEU A 95 6.81 -2.36 0.52
N GLU A 96 6.75 -1.09 0.08
CA GLU A 96 7.34 -0.66 -1.18
C GLU A 96 8.85 -0.87 -1.24
N LYS A 97 9.57 -0.64 -0.12
CA LYS A 97 11.01 -0.94 -0.04
C LYS A 97 11.26 -2.44 -0.19
N ALA A 98 10.44 -3.29 0.42
CA ALA A 98 10.56 -4.74 0.30
C ALA A 98 10.27 -5.24 -1.13
N VAL A 99 9.24 -4.70 -1.78
CA VAL A 99 8.92 -4.98 -3.19
C VAL A 99 10.06 -4.55 -4.11
N LYS A 100 10.53 -3.29 -4.02
CA LYS A 100 11.68 -2.79 -4.81
C LYS A 100 12.96 -3.59 -4.59
N ALA A 101 13.20 -4.05 -3.35
CA ALA A 101 14.34 -4.91 -3.07
C ALA A 101 14.19 -6.28 -3.74
N ARG A 102 12.98 -6.84 -3.80
CA ARG A 102 12.67 -8.10 -4.47
C ARG A 102 12.84 -7.99 -6.00
N GLU A 103 12.34 -6.91 -6.60
CA GLU A 103 12.50 -6.59 -8.04
C GLU A 103 13.98 -6.55 -8.45
N LYS A 104 14.87 -6.06 -7.57
CA LYS A 104 16.32 -6.07 -7.82
C LYS A 104 16.97 -7.42 -7.54
N ARG A 105 16.44 -8.18 -6.58
CA ARG A 105 17.01 -9.46 -6.12
C ARG A 105 16.88 -10.55 -7.17
N ASN A 106 15.71 -10.72 -7.79
CA ASN A 106 15.49 -11.83 -8.71
C ASN A 106 16.34 -11.75 -9.99
N PRO A 107 16.47 -10.60 -10.68
CA PRO A 107 17.43 -10.45 -11.77
C PRO A 107 18.83 -10.88 -11.35
N ARG A 108 19.26 -10.49 -10.13
CA ARG A 108 20.58 -10.86 -9.62
C ARG A 108 20.72 -12.37 -9.40
N ILE A 109 19.69 -13.05 -8.91
CA ILE A 109 19.70 -14.52 -8.78
C ILE A 109 19.84 -15.17 -10.16
N ILE A 110 19.06 -14.70 -11.14
CA ILE A 110 19.10 -15.20 -12.53
C ILE A 110 20.47 -14.95 -13.16
N GLU A 111 21.06 -13.77 -13.00
CA GLU A 111 22.43 -13.45 -13.46
C GLU A 111 23.46 -14.44 -12.91
N ILE A 112 23.38 -14.75 -11.61
CA ILE A 112 24.30 -15.70 -10.99
C ILE A 112 24.07 -17.11 -11.55
N LEU A 113 22.82 -17.57 -11.66
CA LEU A 113 22.51 -18.86 -12.26
C LEU A 113 23.03 -18.94 -13.71
N ASN A 114 22.82 -17.91 -14.52
CA ASN A 114 23.32 -17.90 -15.91
C ASN A 114 24.86 -17.92 -15.96
N SER A 115 25.53 -17.28 -15.01
CA SER A 115 27.00 -17.38 -14.87
C SER A 115 27.49 -18.79 -14.50
N LEU A 116 26.62 -19.63 -13.91
CA LEU A 116 26.88 -21.03 -13.58
C LEU A 116 26.49 -21.98 -14.72
N GLY A 117 26.01 -21.47 -15.86
CA GLY A 117 25.67 -22.26 -17.04
C GLY A 117 24.20 -22.66 -17.15
N PHE A 118 23.31 -22.09 -16.34
CA PHE A 118 21.86 -22.23 -16.56
C PHE A 118 21.41 -21.29 -17.69
N ASP A 119 20.37 -21.67 -18.44
CA ASP A 119 19.72 -20.78 -19.41
C ASP A 119 18.30 -20.49 -18.90
N ILE A 120 18.19 -19.43 -18.11
CA ILE A 120 16.95 -19.00 -17.47
C ILE A 120 16.82 -17.49 -17.62
N SER A 121 15.64 -17.02 -17.99
CA SER A 121 15.31 -15.59 -18.01
C SER A 121 14.24 -15.25 -16.99
N LEU A 122 14.22 -13.99 -16.55
CA LEU A 122 13.16 -13.50 -15.66
C LEU A 122 11.79 -13.54 -16.37
N ALA A 123 11.75 -13.19 -17.66
CA ALA A 123 10.53 -13.21 -18.46
C ALA A 123 9.87 -14.59 -18.49
N GLU A 124 10.65 -15.68 -18.58
CA GLU A 124 10.12 -17.04 -18.52
C GLU A 124 9.50 -17.36 -17.15
N VAL A 125 10.09 -16.87 -16.06
CA VAL A 125 9.54 -17.04 -14.72
C VAL A 125 8.22 -16.26 -14.59
N GLU A 126 8.18 -15.03 -15.08
CA GLU A 126 7.00 -14.15 -15.03
C GLU A 126 5.85 -14.69 -15.89
N GLU A 127 6.12 -15.09 -17.14
CA GLU A 127 5.13 -15.67 -18.06
C GLU A 127 4.55 -16.97 -17.49
N ARG A 128 5.37 -17.79 -16.84
CA ARG A 128 4.96 -19.09 -16.33
C ARG A 128 4.14 -19.01 -15.03
N PHE A 129 4.58 -18.17 -14.10
CA PHE A 129 4.04 -18.17 -12.73
C PHE A 129 3.12 -16.98 -12.43
N GLY A 130 3.01 -16.02 -13.35
CA GLY A 130 2.02 -14.95 -13.27
C GLY A 130 2.23 -14.08 -12.03
N ALA A 131 3.32 -13.32 -12.01
CA ALA A 131 3.54 -12.30 -10.99
C ALA A 131 4.61 -11.29 -11.44
N ASP A 132 4.36 -10.00 -11.19
CA ASP A 132 5.41 -8.99 -11.06
C ASP A 132 6.34 -9.29 -9.85
N GLN A 133 5.99 -10.28 -9.02
CA GLN A 133 6.65 -10.62 -7.76
C GLN A 133 7.13 -12.08 -7.65
N ALA A 134 7.58 -12.68 -8.75
CA ALA A 134 8.22 -14.00 -8.73
C ALA A 134 9.35 -14.09 -7.68
N GLY A 135 9.79 -15.29 -7.31
CA GLY A 135 10.67 -15.50 -6.17
C GLY A 135 11.54 -16.74 -6.33
N ARG A 136 12.40 -17.03 -5.35
CA ARG A 136 13.23 -18.25 -5.36
C ARG A 136 12.42 -19.53 -5.58
N PRO A 137 11.21 -19.71 -4.99
CA PRO A 137 10.38 -20.89 -5.29
C PRO A 137 10.02 -21.01 -6.78
N HIS A 138 9.63 -19.92 -7.43
CA HIS A 138 9.31 -19.90 -8.86
C HIS A 138 10.53 -20.20 -9.73
N ILE A 139 11.69 -19.64 -9.39
CA ILE A 139 12.96 -19.95 -10.07
C ILE A 139 13.32 -21.43 -9.89
N ALA A 140 13.16 -21.98 -8.68
CA ALA A 140 13.41 -23.39 -8.40
C ALA A 140 12.49 -24.33 -9.21
N GLU A 141 11.21 -24.00 -9.31
CA GLU A 141 10.27 -24.79 -10.11
C GLU A 141 10.61 -24.72 -11.61
N LEU A 142 11.01 -23.55 -12.13
CA LEU A 142 11.49 -23.43 -13.51
C LEU A 142 12.78 -24.22 -13.76
N MET A 143 13.73 -24.20 -12.81
CA MET A 143 14.97 -25.00 -12.90
C MET A 143 14.65 -26.50 -13.03
N LYS A 144 13.66 -26.96 -12.27
CA LYS A 144 13.19 -28.35 -12.33
C LYS A 144 12.44 -28.63 -13.64
N GLU A 145 11.54 -27.75 -14.08
CA GLU A 145 10.82 -27.90 -15.36
C GLU A 145 11.79 -27.96 -16.56
N LYS A 146 12.89 -27.20 -16.52
CA LYS A 146 13.95 -27.21 -17.53
C LYS A 146 14.94 -28.38 -17.40
N GLY A 147 14.78 -29.24 -16.39
CA GLY A 147 15.64 -30.41 -16.17
C GLY A 147 17.05 -30.09 -15.68
N TYR A 148 17.26 -28.89 -15.13
CA TYR A 148 18.54 -28.50 -14.52
C TYR A 148 18.78 -29.11 -13.14
N VAL A 149 17.70 -29.52 -12.48
CA VAL A 149 17.69 -30.22 -11.18
C VAL A 149 16.59 -31.28 -11.20
N ASP A 150 16.78 -32.34 -10.44
CA ASP A 150 15.83 -33.45 -10.33
C ASP A 150 14.64 -33.11 -9.42
N SER A 151 14.81 -32.13 -8.53
CA SER A 151 13.75 -31.73 -7.58
C SER A 151 13.83 -30.27 -7.15
N PHE A 152 12.69 -29.76 -6.67
CA PHE A 152 12.60 -28.44 -6.04
C PHE A 152 13.59 -28.31 -4.86
N ARG A 153 13.71 -29.37 -4.05
CA ARG A 153 14.63 -29.42 -2.91
C ARG A 153 16.08 -29.29 -3.35
N GLU A 154 16.46 -29.98 -4.43
CA GLU A 154 17.82 -29.89 -4.97
C GLU A 154 18.18 -28.48 -5.43
N ALA A 155 17.25 -27.74 -6.05
CA ALA A 155 17.49 -26.35 -6.43
C ALA A 155 17.91 -25.50 -5.22
N PHE A 156 17.24 -25.67 -4.07
CA PHE A 156 17.60 -24.97 -2.84
C PHE A 156 18.88 -25.51 -2.21
N ASP A 157 19.05 -26.82 -2.13
CA ASP A 157 20.22 -27.42 -1.47
C ASP A 157 21.53 -27.10 -2.20
N LYS A 158 21.50 -26.96 -3.54
CA LYS A 158 22.69 -26.70 -4.35
C LYS A 158 22.89 -25.22 -4.69
N TYR A 159 21.83 -24.46 -4.99
CA TYR A 159 21.96 -23.15 -5.65
C TYR A 159 21.27 -21.99 -4.93
N LEU A 160 20.02 -22.17 -4.50
CA LEU A 160 19.14 -21.07 -4.07
C LEU A 160 19.02 -20.91 -2.54
N GLY A 161 19.43 -21.92 -1.78
CA GLY A 161 19.40 -21.95 -0.31
C GLY A 161 20.38 -20.97 0.33
N LYS A 162 20.27 -20.77 1.64
CA LYS A 162 21.19 -19.88 2.37
C LYS A 162 22.65 -20.35 2.16
N ASP A 163 23.55 -19.39 1.95
CA ASP A 163 24.98 -19.60 1.70
C ASP A 163 25.31 -20.42 0.43
N ARG A 164 24.34 -20.56 -0.49
CA ARG A 164 24.55 -21.22 -1.80
C ARG A 164 24.90 -20.21 -2.90
N PRO A 165 25.47 -20.66 -4.03
CA PRO A 165 26.04 -19.77 -5.04
C PRO A 165 25.10 -18.67 -5.55
N ALA A 166 23.82 -19.00 -5.80
CA ALA A 166 22.82 -18.06 -6.29
C ALA A 166 21.95 -17.47 -5.17
N TYR A 167 22.42 -17.54 -3.92
CA TYR A 167 21.74 -16.90 -2.80
C TYR A 167 21.97 -15.39 -2.82
N VAL A 168 20.87 -14.64 -2.87
CA VAL A 168 20.87 -13.20 -2.66
C VAL A 168 19.97 -12.90 -1.47
N GLU A 169 20.49 -12.14 -0.51
CA GLU A 169 19.77 -11.84 0.72
C GLU A 169 18.47 -11.07 0.43
N LYS A 170 17.38 -11.47 1.10
CA LYS A 170 16.08 -10.81 1.02
C LYS A 170 16.08 -9.62 1.98
N PHE A 171 15.55 -8.47 1.54
CA PHE A 171 15.23 -7.37 2.46
C PHE A 171 14.29 -7.86 3.55
N LYS A 172 14.66 -7.59 4.80
CA LYS A 172 13.88 -7.93 5.98
C LYS A 172 13.89 -6.72 6.89
N ILE A 173 12.77 -6.45 7.54
CA ILE A 173 12.69 -5.46 8.61
C ILE A 173 12.85 -6.18 9.95
N SER A 174 13.43 -5.57 10.97
CA SER A 174 13.47 -6.20 12.30
C SER A 174 12.06 -6.50 12.82
N CYS A 175 11.84 -7.62 13.52
CA CYS A 175 10.55 -7.93 14.14
C CYS A 175 9.99 -6.78 14.99
N GLU A 176 10.84 -6.08 15.76
CA GLU A 176 10.43 -4.94 16.59
C GLU A 176 9.78 -3.82 15.75
N ASN A 177 10.47 -3.36 14.71
CA ASN A 177 9.93 -2.33 13.82
C ASN A 177 8.68 -2.81 13.05
N ALA A 178 8.63 -4.05 12.59
CA ALA A 178 7.44 -4.59 11.93
C ALA A 178 6.21 -4.58 12.85
N ILE A 179 6.37 -5.05 14.10
CA ILE A 179 5.33 -5.01 15.13
C ILE A 179 4.87 -3.57 15.36
N LYS A 180 5.82 -2.65 15.56
CA LYS A 180 5.54 -1.23 15.79
C LYS A 180 4.75 -0.61 14.63
N ILE A 181 5.18 -0.83 13.39
CA ILE A 181 4.54 -0.25 12.20
C ILE A 181 3.12 -0.80 12.02
N VAL A 182 2.88 -2.10 12.24
CA VAL A 182 1.53 -2.66 12.16
C VAL A 182 0.61 -2.06 13.23
N LEU A 183 1.11 -1.86 14.46
CA LEU A 183 0.36 -1.22 15.53
C LEU A 183 0.07 0.25 15.22
N ASP A 184 1.08 1.01 14.79
CA ASP A 184 0.91 2.41 14.40
C ASP A 184 -0.07 2.52 13.23
N ALA A 185 -0.07 1.57 12.29
CA ALA A 185 -1.04 1.44 11.19
C ALA A 185 -2.47 1.07 11.65
N GLY A 186 -2.70 0.92 12.96
CA GLY A 186 -3.99 0.59 13.57
C GLY A 186 -4.40 -0.88 13.47
N GLY A 187 -3.45 -1.75 13.11
CA GLY A 187 -3.64 -3.20 13.01
C GLY A 187 -3.06 -3.96 14.20
N LEU A 188 -3.09 -5.29 14.11
CA LEU A 188 -2.56 -6.19 15.12
C LEU A 188 -1.47 -7.09 14.54
N PRO A 189 -0.25 -7.09 15.11
CA PRO A 189 0.80 -8.00 14.71
C PRO A 189 0.65 -9.37 15.37
N VAL A 190 0.82 -10.41 14.57
CA VAL A 190 0.62 -11.82 14.90
C VAL A 190 1.81 -12.63 14.39
N LEU A 191 2.34 -13.56 15.19
CA LEU A 191 3.42 -14.45 14.74
C LEU A 191 2.84 -15.54 13.83
N ALA A 192 3.31 -15.60 12.58
CA ALA A 192 2.90 -16.62 11.61
C ALA A 192 3.52 -17.99 11.96
N HIS A 193 2.75 -19.05 11.75
CA HIS A 193 3.15 -20.46 11.80
C HIS A 193 4.29 -20.78 12.80
N PRO A 194 4.14 -20.44 14.10
CA PRO A 194 5.20 -20.57 15.10
C PRO A 194 5.63 -22.02 15.34
N GLY A 195 4.81 -23.01 14.97
CA GLY A 195 5.14 -24.43 15.09
C GLY A 195 6.22 -24.89 14.12
N LEU A 196 6.51 -24.13 13.06
CA LEU A 196 7.60 -24.40 12.11
C LEU A 196 8.96 -23.87 12.59
N LEU A 197 8.99 -23.10 13.68
CA LEU A 197 10.23 -22.54 14.21
C LEU A 197 11.00 -23.60 15.01
N GLU A 198 12.24 -23.86 14.60
CA GLU A 198 13.12 -24.82 15.26
C GLU A 198 14.07 -24.13 16.24
N PHE A 199 14.10 -24.60 17.49
CA PHE A 199 14.94 -24.05 18.55
C PHE A 199 15.91 -25.09 19.10
N ASN A 200 17.18 -24.71 19.23
CA ASN A 200 18.23 -25.57 19.81
C ASN A 200 18.11 -25.73 21.34
N LYS A 201 17.29 -24.91 22.01
CA LYS A 201 17.16 -24.87 23.47
C LYS A 201 15.73 -25.20 23.88
N THR A 202 15.58 -25.93 24.97
CA THR A 202 14.29 -26.14 25.64
C THR A 202 13.66 -24.79 25.96
N ARG A 203 12.35 -24.70 25.74
CA ARG A 203 11.56 -23.47 25.91
C ARG A 203 11.96 -22.30 25.01
N GLY A 204 12.59 -22.59 23.86
CA GLY A 204 13.04 -21.57 22.93
C GLY A 204 11.91 -20.73 22.34
N LEU A 205 10.80 -21.38 21.96
CA LEU A 205 9.62 -20.72 21.40
C LEU A 205 8.96 -19.79 22.41
N GLU A 206 8.82 -20.21 23.66
CA GLU A 206 8.23 -19.40 24.73
C GLU A 206 9.03 -18.12 24.95
N LYS A 207 10.36 -18.23 25.06
CA LYS A 207 11.24 -17.07 25.22
C LYS A 207 11.19 -16.15 24.00
N PHE A 208 11.09 -16.72 22.81
CA PHE A 208 10.97 -15.94 21.58
C PHE A 208 9.67 -15.13 21.56
N ILE A 209 8.53 -15.78 21.87
CA ILE A 209 7.23 -15.12 21.98
C ILE A 209 7.26 -14.06 23.09
N ASP A 210 7.92 -14.31 24.23
CA ASP A 210 8.05 -13.34 25.32
C ASP A 210 8.78 -12.07 24.86
N VAL A 211 9.85 -12.21 24.06
CA VAL A 211 10.56 -11.07 23.47
C VAL A 211 9.66 -10.31 22.48
N LEU A 212 9.00 -11.00 21.55
CA LEU A 212 8.11 -10.35 20.60
C LEU A 212 6.91 -9.66 21.27
N LYS A 213 6.37 -10.27 22.33
CA LYS A 213 5.34 -9.66 23.16
C LYS A 213 5.85 -8.38 23.84
N GLY A 214 7.10 -8.36 24.27
CA GLY A 214 7.76 -7.14 24.77
C GLY A 214 7.77 -5.99 23.76
N PHE A 215 7.86 -6.30 22.47
CA PHE A 215 7.74 -5.31 21.39
C PHE A 215 6.29 -4.91 21.05
N GLY A 216 5.30 -5.65 21.57
CA GLY A 216 3.88 -5.36 21.36
C GLY A 216 3.11 -6.41 20.55
N LEU A 217 3.66 -7.60 20.32
CA LEU A 217 2.94 -8.71 19.65
C LEU A 217 1.56 -8.95 20.29
N GLN A 218 0.52 -9.10 19.46
CA GLN A 218 -0.87 -9.21 19.90
C GLN A 218 -1.47 -10.61 19.72
N GLY A 219 -0.86 -11.47 18.90
CA GLY A 219 -1.34 -12.82 18.68
C GLY A 219 -0.29 -13.79 18.14
N ILE A 220 -0.66 -15.06 18.06
CA ILE A 220 0.08 -16.11 17.37
C ILE A 220 -0.87 -16.96 16.52
N GLU A 221 -0.38 -17.45 15.39
CA GLU A 221 -1.11 -18.38 14.54
C GLU A 221 -1.11 -19.78 15.17
N VAL A 222 -2.27 -20.19 15.67
CA VAL A 222 -2.43 -21.47 16.37
C VAL A 222 -2.86 -22.55 15.40
N PHE A 223 -3.87 -22.24 14.58
CA PHE A 223 -4.43 -23.20 13.62
C PHE A 223 -3.72 -23.01 12.28
N TYR A 224 -2.87 -23.98 11.93
CA TYR A 224 -2.07 -23.95 10.71
C TYR A 224 -2.01 -25.36 10.11
N THR A 225 -1.86 -25.44 8.78
CA THR A 225 -1.97 -26.70 8.04
C THR A 225 -1.01 -27.80 8.52
N ASP A 226 0.22 -27.46 8.90
CA ASP A 226 1.21 -28.45 9.38
C ASP A 226 1.27 -28.58 10.92
N HIS A 227 0.32 -27.99 11.66
CA HIS A 227 0.21 -28.21 13.11
C HIS A 227 -0.68 -29.43 13.39
N ASP A 228 -0.18 -30.39 14.16
CA ASP A 228 -0.98 -31.47 14.73
C ASP A 228 -1.76 -31.01 15.98
N ASP A 229 -2.66 -31.85 16.48
CA ASP A 229 -3.52 -31.52 17.61
C ASP A 229 -2.70 -31.21 18.89
N GLU A 230 -1.58 -31.90 19.11
CA GLU A 230 -0.69 -31.66 20.25
C GLU A 230 -0.05 -30.26 20.14
N LYS A 231 0.43 -29.89 18.96
CA LYS A 231 0.98 -28.56 18.69
C LYS A 231 -0.07 -27.48 18.86
N VAL A 232 -1.29 -27.70 18.36
CA VAL A 232 -2.41 -26.76 18.50
C VAL A 232 -2.73 -26.51 19.97
N GLU A 233 -2.88 -27.56 20.77
CA GLU A 233 -3.18 -27.41 22.21
C GLU A 233 -2.02 -26.74 22.97
N TYR A 234 -0.78 -27.08 22.64
CA TYR A 234 0.40 -26.41 23.19
C TYR A 234 0.41 -24.90 22.89
N LEU A 235 0.19 -24.52 21.63
CA LEU A 235 0.15 -23.11 21.22
C LEU A 235 -1.03 -22.35 21.82
N LYS A 236 -2.21 -22.99 21.96
CA LYS A 236 -3.34 -22.41 22.70
C LYS A 236 -2.97 -22.10 24.14
N GLY A 237 -2.29 -23.02 24.83
CA GLY A 237 -1.79 -22.80 26.19
C GLY A 237 -0.85 -21.60 26.25
N LEU A 238 0.13 -21.52 25.34
CA LEU A 238 1.05 -20.38 25.28
C LEU A 238 0.35 -19.05 25.02
N ALA A 239 -0.63 -19.02 24.11
CA ALA A 239 -1.42 -17.84 23.81
C ALA A 239 -2.25 -17.40 25.03
N HIS A 240 -2.90 -18.34 25.70
CA HIS A 240 -3.70 -18.10 26.90
C HIS A 240 -2.85 -17.50 28.03
N ASP A 241 -1.74 -18.15 28.40
CA ASP A 241 -0.84 -17.71 29.47
C ASP A 241 -0.30 -16.29 29.22
N ARG A 242 -0.14 -15.93 27.94
CA ARG A 242 0.39 -14.64 27.51
C ARG A 242 -0.69 -13.63 27.16
N LYS A 243 -1.97 -13.95 27.27
CA LYS A 243 -3.09 -13.08 26.84
C LYS A 243 -2.93 -12.61 25.38
N LEU A 244 -2.44 -13.50 24.52
CA LEU A 244 -2.31 -13.29 23.09
C LEU A 244 -3.54 -13.84 22.37
N LEU A 245 -3.92 -13.20 21.26
CA LEU A 245 -4.95 -13.74 20.38
C LEU A 245 -4.45 -15.01 19.70
N THR A 246 -5.39 -15.92 19.44
CA THR A 246 -5.18 -17.05 18.55
C THR A 246 -5.72 -16.70 17.18
N THR A 247 -4.92 -16.88 16.12
CA THR A 247 -5.40 -16.81 14.73
C THR A 247 -5.22 -18.15 14.02
N GLY A 248 -5.61 -18.20 12.76
CA GLY A 248 -5.38 -19.38 11.93
C GLY A 248 -5.71 -19.15 10.47
N GLY A 249 -4.99 -19.87 9.61
CA GLY A 249 -5.19 -19.85 8.17
C GLY A 249 -4.52 -21.04 7.51
N SER A 250 -4.85 -21.24 6.25
CA SER A 250 -4.39 -22.39 5.47
C SER A 250 -2.99 -22.23 4.92
N ASP A 251 -2.51 -20.99 4.82
CA ASP A 251 -1.32 -20.60 4.09
C ASP A 251 -1.43 -21.01 2.60
N PHE A 252 -2.59 -20.71 2.02
CA PHE A 252 -2.96 -21.14 0.67
C PHE A 252 -2.17 -20.40 -0.41
N HIS A 253 -1.44 -21.15 -1.24
CA HIS A 253 -0.70 -20.67 -2.41
C HIS A 253 -1.23 -21.25 -3.73
N GLY A 254 -2.36 -21.97 -3.70
CA GLY A 254 -2.97 -22.59 -4.87
C GLY A 254 -2.19 -23.78 -5.42
N LYS A 255 -1.75 -23.69 -6.68
CA LYS A 255 -1.11 -24.81 -7.39
C LYS A 255 0.25 -25.20 -6.80
N PHE A 256 0.86 -24.31 -6.01
CA PHE A 256 2.22 -24.48 -5.48
C PHE A 256 2.28 -25.26 -4.16
N ASN A 257 1.20 -25.31 -3.38
CA ASN A 257 1.15 -26.03 -2.11
C ASN A 257 0.14 -27.19 -2.15
N LYS A 258 0.49 -28.25 -2.90
CA LYS A 258 -0.37 -29.42 -3.11
C LYS A 258 -0.94 -29.97 -1.80
N GLY A 259 -2.25 -30.23 -1.80
CA GLY A 259 -2.98 -30.75 -0.66
C GLY A 259 -3.57 -29.68 0.25
N VAL A 260 -3.15 -28.42 0.13
CA VAL A 260 -3.77 -27.30 0.85
C VAL A 260 -4.93 -26.75 0.04
N LYS A 261 -6.08 -26.55 0.68
CA LYS A 261 -7.23 -25.84 0.11
C LYS A 261 -7.58 -24.65 1.00
N LEU A 262 -8.04 -23.57 0.37
CA LEU A 262 -8.60 -22.41 1.06
C LEU A 262 -9.66 -22.89 2.06
N GLY A 263 -9.53 -22.46 3.31
CA GLY A 263 -10.43 -22.79 4.42
C GLY A 263 -10.18 -24.12 5.13
N SER A 264 -9.54 -25.12 4.50
CA SER A 264 -9.47 -26.48 5.06
C SER A 264 -8.07 -27.08 5.20
N GLY A 265 -7.00 -26.42 4.73
CA GLY A 265 -5.64 -26.95 4.83
C GLY A 265 -5.50 -28.33 4.14
N ARG A 266 -4.68 -29.24 4.70
CA ARG A 266 -4.57 -30.66 4.29
C ARG A 266 -5.66 -31.52 4.93
N ASP A 267 -6.90 -31.04 4.83
CA ASP A 267 -8.13 -31.62 5.40
C ASP A 267 -8.14 -31.74 6.95
N ASN A 268 -7.09 -31.28 7.64
CA ASN A 268 -6.96 -31.23 9.10
C ASN A 268 -7.25 -29.85 9.71
N LEU A 269 -7.20 -28.77 8.90
CA LEU A 269 -7.36 -27.42 9.40
C LEU A 269 -8.84 -27.04 9.46
N ARG A 270 -9.29 -26.58 10.63
CA ARG A 270 -10.63 -26.00 10.81
C ARG A 270 -10.57 -24.78 11.71
N VAL A 271 -10.68 -23.60 11.10
CA VAL A 271 -10.72 -22.34 11.86
C VAL A 271 -12.16 -21.87 12.04
N GLY A 272 -12.58 -21.76 13.30
CA GLY A 272 -13.93 -21.34 13.67
C GLY A 272 -14.15 -19.84 13.50
N TYR A 273 -15.37 -19.43 13.15
CA TYR A 273 -15.73 -18.00 13.06
C TYR A 273 -15.50 -17.17 14.34
N PRO A 274 -15.59 -17.74 15.58
CA PRO A 274 -15.22 -16.99 16.79
C PRO A 274 -13.79 -16.44 16.79
N VAL A 275 -12.85 -17.06 16.07
CA VAL A 275 -11.47 -16.56 15.92
C VAL A 275 -11.47 -15.20 15.22
N PHE A 276 -12.20 -15.07 14.12
CA PHE A 276 -12.36 -13.81 13.39
C PHE A 276 -13.05 -12.74 14.24
N LYS A 277 -14.13 -13.12 14.94
CA LYS A 277 -14.86 -12.20 15.81
C LYS A 277 -13.97 -11.61 16.90
N ASN A 278 -13.19 -12.45 17.60
CA ASN A 278 -12.26 -12.01 18.63
C ASN A 278 -11.16 -11.09 18.08
N LEU A 279 -10.67 -11.38 16.86
CA LEU A 279 -9.71 -10.53 16.16
C LEU A 279 -10.30 -9.13 15.89
N MET A 280 -11.52 -9.07 15.33
CA MET A 280 -12.22 -7.82 15.04
C MET A 280 -12.53 -7.01 16.30
N GLU A 281 -12.95 -7.66 17.39
CA GLU A 281 -13.17 -7.01 18.68
C GLU A 281 -11.89 -6.37 19.23
N ARG A 282 -10.75 -7.07 19.13
CA ARG A 282 -9.45 -6.55 19.56
C ARG A 282 -8.99 -5.38 18.70
N ILE A 283 -9.19 -5.42 17.37
CA ILE A 283 -8.85 -4.32 16.46
C ILE A 283 -9.66 -3.08 16.81
N SER A 284 -10.96 -3.23 17.02
CA SER A 284 -11.84 -2.12 17.40
C SER A 284 -11.40 -1.49 18.73
N ALA A 285 -11.05 -2.32 19.73
CA ALA A 285 -10.53 -1.84 21.01
C ALA A 285 -9.15 -1.18 20.91
N HIS A 286 -8.31 -1.59 19.95
CA HIS A 286 -7.00 -0.96 19.72
C HIS A 286 -7.14 0.41 19.07
N ARG A 287 -8.01 0.54 18.06
CA ARG A 287 -8.24 1.79 17.32
C ARG A 287 -8.89 2.90 18.16
N SER A 288 -9.57 2.56 19.25
CA SER A 288 -10.17 3.56 20.15
C SER A 288 -9.14 4.43 20.88
N HIS A 289 -7.87 4.01 20.94
CA HIS A 289 -6.76 4.79 21.47
C HIS A 289 -5.97 5.43 20.32
N SER A 290 -6.63 6.33 19.58
CA SER A 290 -6.06 6.88 18.35
C SER A 290 -4.79 7.69 18.62
N ARG A 291 -3.69 7.28 17.99
CA ARG A 291 -2.44 8.05 17.89
C ARG A 291 -2.65 9.23 16.94
N LEU A 292 -3.38 10.25 17.41
CA LEU A 292 -3.70 11.45 16.63
C LEU A 292 -2.45 12.17 16.14
N ASP A 293 -1.32 12.00 16.81
CA ASP A 293 -0.01 12.48 16.36
C ASP A 293 0.37 11.95 14.97
N ILE A 294 -0.10 10.77 14.57
CA ILE A 294 0.10 10.24 13.21
C ILE A 294 -0.66 11.08 12.19
N LEU A 295 -1.93 11.44 12.47
CA LEU A 295 -2.70 12.30 11.58
C LEU A 295 -2.08 13.69 11.47
N GLU A 296 -1.68 14.26 12.61
CA GLU A 296 -0.97 15.56 12.66
C GLU A 296 0.31 15.55 11.83
N ASN A 297 1.09 14.47 11.90
CA ASN A 297 2.25 14.30 11.04
C ASN A 297 1.89 14.13 9.56
N ASN A 298 0.78 13.44 9.24
CA ASN A 298 0.34 13.25 7.85
C ASN A 298 -0.08 14.56 7.17
N ILE A 299 -0.62 15.50 7.94
CA ILE A 299 -1.03 16.84 7.48
C ILE A 299 0.04 17.92 7.75
N GLU A 300 1.18 17.52 8.33
CA GLU A 300 2.30 18.40 8.70
C GLU A 300 1.86 19.59 9.59
N TYR A 301 0.88 19.37 10.47
CA TYR A 301 0.32 20.38 11.36
C TYR A 301 0.04 19.81 12.75
N GLN A 302 0.58 20.47 13.77
CA GLN A 302 0.32 20.14 15.17
C GLN A 302 -0.67 21.13 15.76
N PHE A 303 -1.81 20.62 16.23
CA PHE A 303 -2.84 21.41 16.87
C PHE A 303 -2.41 21.95 18.22
N ILE A 304 -2.66 23.24 18.44
CA ILE A 304 -2.53 23.90 19.73
C ILE A 304 -3.71 23.46 20.61
N ASP A 305 -4.94 23.58 20.10
CA ASP A 305 -6.14 23.06 20.74
C ASP A 305 -6.54 21.70 20.14
N LYS A 306 -6.15 20.62 20.84
CA LYS A 306 -6.50 19.23 20.47
C LYS A 306 -8.02 18.97 20.47
N SER A 307 -8.82 19.80 21.14
CA SER A 307 -10.27 19.63 21.17
C SER A 307 -10.90 19.91 19.80
N LEU A 308 -10.32 20.83 19.01
CA LEU A 308 -10.76 21.13 17.65
C LEU A 308 -10.59 19.91 16.74
N LEU A 309 -9.42 19.27 16.78
CA LEU A 309 -9.15 18.03 16.05
C LEU A 309 -10.09 16.91 16.51
N GLY A 310 -10.25 16.75 17.82
CA GLY A 310 -11.18 15.77 18.40
C GLY A 310 -12.60 15.95 17.87
N ASN A 311 -13.09 17.19 17.82
CA ASN A 311 -14.43 17.50 17.33
C ASN A 311 -14.59 17.25 15.83
N ALA A 312 -13.60 17.66 15.01
CA ALA A 312 -13.60 17.41 13.57
C ALA A 312 -13.70 15.91 13.21
N LEU A 313 -13.13 15.06 14.07
CA LEU A 313 -13.14 13.60 13.93
C LEU A 313 -14.36 12.92 14.55
N CYS A 314 -15.31 13.67 15.14
CA CYS A 314 -16.51 13.10 15.75
C CYS A 314 -17.69 13.10 14.79
N HIS A 315 -17.95 11.96 14.14
CA HIS A 315 -19.13 11.81 13.30
C HIS A 315 -20.40 11.66 14.16
N ARG A 316 -21.53 12.17 13.66
CA ARG A 316 -22.83 12.11 14.34
C ARG A 316 -23.24 10.72 14.85
N SER A 317 -22.90 9.66 14.12
CA SER A 317 -23.24 8.28 14.51
C SER A 317 -22.51 7.86 15.79
N TYR A 318 -21.29 8.36 16.00
CA TYR A 318 -20.54 8.08 17.22
C TYR A 318 -21.11 8.85 18.42
N LEU A 319 -21.44 10.13 18.23
CA LEU A 319 -22.04 10.96 19.28
C LEU A 319 -23.39 10.39 19.77
N ASN A 320 -24.23 9.92 18.84
CA ASN A 320 -25.52 9.31 19.19
C ASN A 320 -25.38 8.07 20.09
N GLU A 321 -24.32 7.28 19.90
CA GLU A 321 -24.03 6.08 20.68
C GLU A 321 -23.23 6.38 21.97
N ASN A 322 -22.52 7.52 22.03
CA ASN A 322 -21.58 7.87 23.09
C ASN A 322 -21.77 9.35 23.50
N GLN A 323 -22.96 9.68 24.03
CA GLN A 323 -23.40 11.05 24.28
C GLN A 323 -22.47 11.87 25.20
N ASP A 324 -21.65 11.21 26.02
CA ASP A 324 -20.72 11.86 26.97
C ASP A 324 -19.28 12.02 26.42
N SER A 325 -19.02 11.64 25.16
CA SER A 325 -17.64 11.50 24.63
C SER A 325 -17.19 12.59 23.63
N CYS A 326 -18.12 13.35 23.06
CA CYS A 326 -17.84 14.54 22.26
C CYS A 326 -18.78 15.67 22.67
N HIS A 327 -18.33 16.92 22.57
CA HIS A 327 -19.18 18.09 22.83
C HIS A 327 -20.21 18.34 21.72
N SER A 328 -19.86 18.07 20.46
CA SER A 328 -20.75 18.11 19.30
C SER A 328 -20.27 17.10 18.25
N ASP A 329 -21.05 16.94 17.19
CA ASP A 329 -20.57 16.32 15.95
C ASP A 329 -19.77 17.34 15.11
N ASN A 330 -19.25 16.86 13.99
CA ASN A 330 -18.42 17.61 13.06
C ASN A 330 -19.19 18.44 12.02
N GLU A 331 -20.52 18.39 11.95
CA GLU A 331 -21.32 19.00 10.86
C GLU A 331 -21.18 20.55 10.85
N ARG A 332 -21.02 21.17 12.02
CA ARG A 332 -20.76 22.62 12.10
C ARG A 332 -19.37 23.02 11.60
N LEU A 333 -18.39 22.15 11.81
CA LEU A 333 -17.02 22.36 11.31
C LEU A 333 -16.98 22.11 9.80
N GLU A 334 -17.65 21.06 9.31
CA GLU A 334 -17.85 20.79 7.88
C GLU A 334 -18.39 22.04 7.17
N PHE A 335 -19.50 22.62 7.66
CA PHE A 335 -20.09 23.83 7.08
C PHE A 335 -19.11 25.01 6.94
N LEU A 336 -18.27 25.25 7.95
CA LEU A 336 -17.23 26.29 7.86
C LEU A 336 -16.09 25.85 6.93
N GLY A 337 -15.76 24.57 6.96
CA GLY A 337 -14.68 23.93 6.23
C GLY A 337 -14.83 24.03 4.73
N ASP A 338 -16.03 23.78 4.19
CA ASP A 338 -16.35 23.95 2.77
C ASP A 338 -15.99 25.37 2.29
N ALA A 339 -16.45 26.40 3.02
CA ALA A 339 -16.19 27.79 2.65
C ALA A 339 -14.69 28.14 2.70
N VAL A 340 -13.99 27.69 3.75
CA VAL A 340 -12.54 27.93 3.91
C VAL A 340 -11.74 27.20 2.83
N LEU A 341 -12.08 25.94 2.56
CA LEU A 341 -11.44 25.12 1.54
C LEU A 341 -11.66 25.71 0.14
N GLY A 342 -12.89 26.11 -0.17
CA GLY A 342 -13.23 26.78 -1.42
C GLY A 342 -12.45 28.07 -1.65
N LEU A 343 -12.20 28.85 -0.59
CA LEU A 343 -11.34 30.02 -0.64
C LEU A 343 -9.87 29.64 -0.91
N CYS A 344 -9.33 28.66 -0.18
CA CYS A 344 -7.95 28.20 -0.35
C CYS A 344 -7.69 27.69 -1.77
N ILE A 345 -8.55 26.81 -2.29
CA ILE A 345 -8.41 26.27 -3.66
C ILE A 345 -8.57 27.38 -4.70
N GLY A 346 -9.53 28.30 -4.50
CA GLY A 346 -9.68 29.46 -5.36
C GLY A 346 -8.41 30.32 -5.43
N HIS A 347 -7.80 30.59 -4.27
CA HIS A 347 -6.54 31.32 -4.17
C HIS A 347 -5.39 30.61 -4.92
N ILE A 348 -5.19 29.32 -4.67
CA ILE A 348 -4.12 28.53 -5.31
C ILE A 348 -4.29 28.51 -6.84
N LEU A 349 -5.52 28.29 -7.34
CA LEU A 349 -5.79 28.24 -8.77
C LEU A 349 -5.55 29.60 -9.46
N MET A 350 -5.90 30.71 -8.80
CA MET A 350 -5.65 32.05 -9.33
C MET A 350 -4.15 32.35 -9.45
N GLU A 351 -3.36 31.95 -8.46
CA GLU A 351 -1.90 32.12 -8.49
C GLU A 351 -1.23 31.24 -9.55
N GLN A 352 -1.62 29.96 -9.64
CA GLN A 352 -0.98 28.99 -10.53
C GLN A 352 -1.50 29.04 -11.97
N SER A 353 -2.60 29.73 -12.25
CA SER A 353 -3.16 29.86 -13.60
C SER A 353 -3.68 31.27 -13.92
N PRO A 354 -2.80 32.30 -13.97
CA PRO A 354 -3.21 33.69 -14.15
C PRO A 354 -3.95 33.99 -15.47
N SER A 355 -3.76 33.14 -16.49
CA SER A 355 -4.37 33.32 -17.82
C SER A 355 -5.75 32.69 -17.97
N LYS A 356 -6.21 31.87 -17.02
CA LYS A 356 -7.51 31.20 -17.09
C LYS A 356 -8.64 32.16 -16.79
N LYS A 357 -9.76 32.00 -17.50
CA LYS A 357 -10.97 32.82 -17.25
C LYS A 357 -11.71 32.33 -16.00
N GLU A 358 -12.51 33.22 -15.41
CA GLU A 358 -13.33 32.93 -14.22
C GLU A 358 -14.10 31.61 -14.36
N GLY A 359 -14.85 31.41 -15.46
CA GLY A 359 -15.63 30.18 -15.64
C GLY A 359 -14.79 28.89 -15.70
N GLU A 360 -13.54 28.95 -16.18
CA GLU A 360 -12.62 27.81 -16.14
C GLU A 360 -12.14 27.53 -14.72
N LEU A 361 -11.78 28.58 -13.97
CA LEU A 361 -11.34 28.48 -12.58
C LEU A 361 -12.46 27.93 -11.68
N SER A 362 -13.69 28.43 -11.86
CA SER A 362 -14.87 27.95 -11.15
C SER A 362 -15.12 26.47 -11.41
N LYS A 363 -14.99 26.00 -12.66
CA LYS A 363 -15.12 24.57 -13.01
C LYS A 363 -14.02 23.71 -12.38
N LEU A 364 -12.76 24.17 -12.43
CA LEU A 364 -11.63 23.47 -11.81
C LEU A 364 -11.81 23.35 -10.30
N ARG A 365 -12.18 24.45 -9.64
CA ARG A 365 -12.45 24.47 -8.20
C ARG A 365 -13.54 23.47 -7.85
N SER A 366 -14.71 23.52 -8.49
CA SER A 366 -15.83 22.61 -8.20
C SER A 366 -15.47 21.14 -8.38
N ASN A 367 -14.58 20.80 -9.33
CA ASN A 367 -14.08 19.43 -9.46
C ASN A 367 -13.15 19.04 -8.31
N LEU A 368 -12.23 19.93 -7.92
CA LEU A 368 -11.25 19.69 -6.86
C LEU A 368 -11.89 19.58 -5.47
N VAL A 369 -12.98 20.33 -5.22
CA VAL A 369 -13.72 20.28 -3.95
C VAL A 369 -14.98 19.40 -4.03
N SER A 370 -15.06 18.51 -5.02
CA SER A 370 -16.17 17.56 -5.10
C SER A 370 -15.99 16.41 -4.11
N GLU A 371 -17.10 15.83 -3.61
CA GLU A 371 -17.07 14.70 -2.67
C GLU A 371 -16.11 13.57 -3.09
N PRO A 372 -16.09 13.10 -4.36
CA PRO A 372 -15.14 12.05 -4.76
C PRO A 372 -13.67 12.50 -4.69
N ALA A 373 -13.38 13.77 -5.01
CA ALA A 373 -12.03 14.31 -4.96
C ALA A 373 -11.56 14.50 -3.53
N LEU A 374 -12.42 15.03 -2.65
CA LEU A 374 -12.12 15.21 -1.22
C LEU A 374 -11.94 13.87 -0.51
N ALA A 375 -12.78 12.87 -0.83
CA ALA A 375 -12.62 11.53 -0.31
C ALA A 375 -11.26 10.90 -0.69
N GLU A 376 -10.80 11.11 -1.92
CA GLU A 376 -9.48 10.64 -2.35
C GLU A 376 -8.35 11.36 -1.58
N ILE A 377 -8.44 12.68 -1.42
CA ILE A 377 -7.50 13.46 -0.61
C ILE A 377 -7.49 12.96 0.84
N ALA A 378 -8.66 12.75 1.44
CA ALA A 378 -8.80 12.23 2.81
C ALA A 378 -8.12 10.86 2.98
N ARG A 379 -8.19 9.98 1.97
CA ARG A 379 -7.46 8.70 1.97
C ARG A 379 -5.95 8.91 1.95
N THR A 380 -5.41 9.89 1.22
CA THR A 380 -3.95 10.13 1.16
C THR A 380 -3.31 10.56 2.49
N ILE A 381 -4.12 11.11 3.39
CA ILE A 381 -3.71 11.48 4.76
C ILE A 381 -4.20 10.45 5.80
N ASP A 382 -4.84 9.38 5.35
CA ASP A 382 -5.42 8.31 6.16
C ASP A 382 -6.47 8.80 7.18
N LEU A 383 -7.29 9.77 6.79
CA LEU A 383 -8.24 10.43 7.68
C LEU A 383 -9.28 9.46 8.26
N GLY A 384 -9.82 8.57 7.42
CA GLY A 384 -10.91 7.65 7.78
C GLY A 384 -10.60 6.75 8.97
N ARG A 385 -9.32 6.41 9.19
CA ARG A 385 -8.87 5.65 10.37
C ARG A 385 -9.17 6.39 11.68
N PHE A 386 -9.10 7.72 11.68
CA PHE A 386 -9.21 8.56 12.86
C PHE A 386 -10.63 9.09 13.10
N ILE A 387 -11.52 9.00 12.10
CA ILE A 387 -12.92 9.36 12.27
C ILE A 387 -13.59 8.37 13.22
N ARG A 388 -14.16 8.89 14.30
CA ARG A 388 -14.91 8.13 15.29
C ARG A 388 -16.31 7.88 14.74
N LEU A 389 -16.64 6.60 14.55
CA LEU A 389 -17.92 6.15 14.02
C LEU A 389 -18.66 5.29 15.05
N GLY A 390 -19.98 5.38 15.07
CA GLY A 390 -20.82 4.44 15.79
C GLY A 390 -20.59 3.00 15.28
N LYS A 391 -20.88 2.00 16.11
CA LYS A 391 -20.60 0.59 15.82
C LYS A 391 -21.24 0.14 14.51
N GLY A 392 -22.50 0.51 14.27
CA GLY A 392 -23.20 0.15 13.03
C GLY A 392 -22.56 0.77 11.79
N GLU A 393 -22.19 2.05 11.88
CA GLU A 393 -21.56 2.79 10.79
C GLU A 393 -20.17 2.21 10.45
N PHE A 394 -19.38 1.91 11.48
CA PHE A 394 -18.08 1.26 11.34
C PHE A 394 -18.18 -0.11 10.66
N ILE A 395 -19.11 -0.97 11.13
CA ILE A 395 -19.32 -2.32 10.56
C ILE A 395 -19.73 -2.22 9.09
N SER A 396 -20.50 -1.21 8.71
CA SER A 396 -20.90 -0.98 7.31
C SER A 396 -19.78 -0.41 6.41
N GLY A 397 -18.55 -0.27 6.92
CA GLY A 397 -17.42 0.28 6.19
C GLY A 397 -17.41 1.81 6.11
N GLY A 398 -18.06 2.50 7.06
CA GLY A 398 -18.18 3.97 7.06
C GLY A 398 -16.85 4.72 6.96
N GLN A 399 -15.74 4.11 7.40
CA GLN A 399 -14.40 4.71 7.38
C GLN A 399 -13.85 4.97 5.97
N ASP A 400 -14.42 4.32 4.95
CA ASP A 400 -13.98 4.48 3.56
C ASP A 400 -15.11 4.99 2.66
N LYS A 401 -16.25 5.41 3.22
CA LYS A 401 -17.36 6.03 2.46
C LYS A 401 -16.96 7.43 2.03
N ASN A 402 -17.21 7.76 0.75
CA ASN A 402 -16.84 9.05 0.20
C ASN A 402 -17.46 10.23 0.95
N SER A 403 -18.75 10.16 1.29
CA SER A 403 -19.43 11.21 2.04
C SER A 403 -18.76 11.49 3.39
N ILE A 404 -18.58 10.46 4.23
CA ILE A 404 -17.95 10.59 5.56
C ILE A 404 -16.52 11.12 5.46
N LEU A 405 -15.75 10.68 4.46
CA LEU A 405 -14.38 11.14 4.25
C LEU A 405 -14.32 12.60 3.78
N SER A 406 -15.22 13.00 2.88
CA SER A 406 -15.34 14.37 2.39
C SER A 406 -15.71 15.32 3.53
N ASP A 407 -16.78 15.02 4.25
CA ASP A 407 -17.30 15.84 5.35
C ASP A 407 -16.27 15.95 6.47
N GLY A 408 -15.63 14.82 6.81
CA GLY A 408 -14.54 14.78 7.79
C GLY A 408 -13.32 15.61 7.37
N PHE A 409 -13.00 15.66 6.07
CA PHE A 409 -11.90 16.46 5.56
C PHE A 409 -12.20 17.96 5.66
N GLU A 410 -13.40 18.39 5.28
CA GLU A 410 -13.84 19.77 5.44
C GLU A 410 -13.82 20.19 6.92
N ALA A 411 -14.35 19.34 7.81
CA ALA A 411 -14.31 19.59 9.24
C ALA A 411 -12.87 19.73 9.78
N LEU A 412 -11.92 18.93 9.27
CA LEU A 412 -10.51 19.05 9.61
C LEU A 412 -9.92 20.39 9.14
N ILE A 413 -10.24 20.84 7.93
CA ILE A 413 -9.81 22.14 7.41
C ILE A 413 -10.34 23.29 8.28
N ALA A 414 -11.60 23.23 8.70
CA ALA A 414 -12.16 24.20 9.63
C ALA A 414 -11.45 24.19 10.99
N ALA A 415 -11.12 23.01 11.52
CA ALA A 415 -10.39 22.88 12.78
C ALA A 415 -9.01 23.57 12.69
N VAL A 416 -8.24 23.35 11.62
CA VAL A 416 -6.94 24.02 11.40
C VAL A 416 -7.13 25.54 11.26
N TYR A 417 -8.16 25.97 10.55
CA TYR A 417 -8.48 27.39 10.38
C TYR A 417 -8.81 28.08 11.70
N LEU A 418 -9.57 27.44 12.58
CA LEU A 418 -9.88 27.97 13.91
C LEU A 418 -8.67 27.98 14.84
N ASP A 419 -7.75 27.03 14.68
CA ASP A 419 -6.56 26.89 15.52
C ASP A 419 -5.42 27.86 15.12
N ALA A 420 -5.20 28.10 13.82
CA ALA A 420 -4.07 28.88 13.30
C ALA A 420 -4.38 29.93 12.23
N GLY A 421 -5.63 30.05 11.78
CA GLY A 421 -6.04 31.04 10.79
C GLY A 421 -5.67 30.69 9.34
N PHE A 422 -6.06 31.58 8.41
CA PHE A 422 -6.06 31.33 6.97
C PHE A 422 -4.69 30.92 6.39
N GLU A 423 -3.61 31.62 6.74
CA GLU A 423 -2.31 31.40 6.11
C GLU A 423 -1.81 29.96 6.32
N LYS A 424 -1.94 29.43 7.55
CA LYS A 424 -1.54 28.07 7.88
C LYS A 424 -2.45 27.03 7.23
N THR A 425 -3.76 27.29 7.20
CA THR A 425 -4.70 26.44 6.47
C THR A 425 -4.38 26.39 4.98
N HIS A 426 -4.05 27.52 4.37
CA HIS A 426 -3.74 27.63 2.95
C HIS A 426 -2.43 26.91 2.59
N GLU A 427 -1.39 27.00 3.43
CA GLU A 427 -0.16 26.20 3.30
C GLU A 427 -0.44 24.69 3.33
N LEU A 428 -1.24 24.23 4.31
CA LEU A 428 -1.65 22.84 4.43
C LEU A 428 -2.43 22.37 3.19
N VAL A 429 -3.46 23.11 2.79
CA VAL A 429 -4.28 22.78 1.61
C VAL A 429 -3.41 22.71 0.36
N ARG A 430 -2.48 23.65 0.18
CA ARG A 430 -1.55 23.63 -0.95
C ARG A 430 -0.67 22.39 -0.97
N ALA A 431 -0.14 21.97 0.17
CA ALA A 431 0.70 20.78 0.28
C ALA A 431 -0.11 19.51 -0.05
N VAL A 432 -1.28 19.36 0.56
CA VAL A 432 -2.13 18.18 0.40
C VAL A 432 -2.73 18.07 -1.02
N PHE A 433 -3.12 19.19 -1.63
CA PHE A 433 -3.72 19.20 -2.97
C PHE A 433 -2.71 19.28 -4.11
N LYS A 434 -1.41 19.35 -3.84
CA LYS A 434 -0.36 19.58 -4.85
C LYS A 434 -0.53 18.71 -6.10
N ASP A 435 -0.65 17.40 -5.93
CA ASP A 435 -0.77 16.45 -7.04
C ASP A 435 -2.13 16.56 -7.76
N SER A 436 -3.21 16.79 -7.01
CA SER A 436 -4.56 16.93 -7.56
C SER A 436 -4.72 18.21 -8.37
N ILE A 437 -4.14 19.33 -7.91
CA ILE A 437 -4.13 20.60 -8.64
C ILE A 437 -3.27 20.46 -9.89
N HIS A 438 -2.07 19.88 -9.78
CA HIS A 438 -1.23 19.60 -10.94
C HIS A 438 -1.97 18.75 -11.98
N LYS A 439 -2.66 17.67 -11.55
CA LYS A 439 -3.52 16.87 -12.43
C LYS A 439 -4.71 17.66 -12.98
N ALA A 440 -5.33 18.57 -12.23
CA ALA A 440 -6.47 19.33 -12.74
C ALA A 440 -6.04 20.39 -13.78
N LEU A 441 -4.87 20.99 -13.60
CA LEU A 441 -4.33 22.00 -14.51
C LEU A 441 -3.77 21.39 -15.80
N TYR A 442 -3.13 20.22 -15.70
CA TYR A 442 -2.35 19.61 -16.80
C TYR A 442 -2.86 18.22 -17.24
N GLY A 443 -3.72 17.58 -16.46
CA GLY A 443 -4.10 16.16 -16.56
C GLY A 443 -5.25 15.83 -17.51
N PHE A 444 -5.21 16.38 -18.72
CA PHE A 444 -5.73 15.68 -19.91
C PHE A 444 -4.63 15.05 -20.76
N ASN A 445 -3.37 15.16 -20.33
CA ASN A 445 -2.25 14.58 -21.04
C ASN A 445 -1.27 14.00 -20.03
N THR A 446 -1.29 12.68 -19.84
CA THR A 446 -0.14 11.87 -19.36
C THR A 446 1.07 11.93 -20.31
N LEU A 447 1.08 12.91 -21.23
CA LEU A 447 2.05 13.20 -22.27
C LEU A 447 2.28 14.73 -22.40
N ASP A 448 1.92 15.56 -21.40
CA ASP A 448 2.18 17.02 -21.47
C ASP A 448 3.64 17.34 -21.09
N HIS A 449 4.55 16.76 -21.86
CA HIS A 449 5.97 17.01 -21.78
C HIS A 449 6.31 18.49 -22.03
N LYS A 450 5.48 19.22 -22.77
CA LYS A 450 5.64 20.66 -23.02
C LYS A 450 5.51 21.46 -21.72
N SER A 451 4.45 21.23 -20.95
CA SER A 451 4.24 21.92 -19.67
C SER A 451 5.31 21.53 -18.65
N ALA A 452 5.60 20.23 -18.50
CA ALA A 452 6.64 19.75 -17.58
C ALA A 452 8.04 20.31 -17.90
N LEU A 453 8.39 20.43 -19.19
CA LEU A 453 9.65 21.05 -19.60
C LEU A 453 9.66 22.56 -19.37
N GLN A 454 8.51 23.23 -19.53
CA GLN A 454 8.41 24.67 -19.28
C GLN A 454 8.61 24.99 -17.80
N GLU A 455 8.03 24.21 -16.89
CA GLU A 455 8.24 24.35 -15.44
C GLU A 455 9.71 24.11 -15.07
N TYR A 456 10.28 23.00 -15.53
CA TYR A 456 11.70 22.69 -15.31
C TYR A 456 12.61 23.81 -15.81
N ALA A 457 12.33 24.35 -17.00
CA ALA A 457 13.10 25.43 -17.61
C ALA A 457 12.98 26.74 -16.82
N GLN A 458 11.79 27.04 -16.31
CA GLN A 458 11.55 28.24 -15.52
C GLN A 458 12.24 28.16 -14.16
N GLU A 459 12.19 26.99 -13.49
CA GLU A 459 12.81 26.77 -12.18
C GLU A 459 14.35 26.73 -12.25
N ASN A 460 14.92 26.04 -13.23
CA ASN A 460 16.36 25.78 -13.28
C ASN A 460 17.15 26.79 -14.12
N PHE A 461 16.51 27.42 -15.11
CA PHE A 461 17.18 28.28 -16.09
C PHE A 461 16.54 29.67 -16.25
N ALA A 462 15.44 29.95 -15.52
CA ALA A 462 14.68 31.21 -15.61
C ALA A 462 14.31 31.60 -17.06
N THR A 463 14.07 30.63 -17.94
CA THR A 463 13.72 30.83 -19.36
C THR A 463 12.61 29.88 -19.80
N THR A 464 12.02 30.12 -20.97
CA THR A 464 11.00 29.27 -21.59
C THR A 464 11.50 28.56 -22.86
N PRO A 465 11.09 27.31 -23.13
CA PRO A 465 11.47 26.59 -24.35
C PRO A 465 10.84 27.22 -25.61
N LYS A 466 11.61 27.31 -26.70
CA LYS A 466 11.14 27.83 -27.99
C LYS A 466 10.88 26.68 -28.97
N TYR A 467 9.78 26.78 -29.73
CA TYR A 467 9.36 25.78 -30.71
C TYR A 467 9.29 26.37 -32.11
N ALA A 468 9.88 25.71 -33.10
CA ALA A 468 9.84 26.10 -34.50
C ALA A 468 9.50 24.91 -35.39
N VAL A 469 8.57 25.10 -36.33
CA VAL A 469 8.29 24.10 -37.37
C VAL A 469 9.45 24.09 -38.35
N VAL A 470 10.14 22.96 -38.47
CA VAL A 470 11.28 22.81 -39.37
C VAL A 470 10.93 22.08 -40.66
N ARG A 471 9.88 21.25 -40.64
CA ARG A 471 9.45 20.49 -41.81
C ARG A 471 7.98 20.09 -41.70
N GLU A 472 7.26 20.21 -42.80
CA GLU A 472 5.90 19.68 -42.97
C GLU A 472 5.90 18.75 -44.20
N THR A 473 5.42 17.52 -44.04
CA THR A 473 5.40 16.51 -45.14
C THR A 473 4.11 15.71 -45.15
N GLY A 474 3.67 15.31 -46.33
CA GLY A 474 2.44 14.52 -46.54
C GLY A 474 1.31 15.35 -47.17
N PRO A 475 0.25 14.68 -47.68
CA PRO A 475 -0.92 15.36 -48.23
C PRO A 475 -1.72 16.07 -47.12
N ASP A 476 -2.57 17.04 -47.48
CA ASP A 476 -3.29 17.88 -46.51
C ASP A 476 -4.13 17.09 -45.48
N HIS A 477 -4.62 15.91 -45.85
CA HIS A 477 -5.38 15.02 -44.98
C HIS A 477 -4.54 14.04 -44.16
N ASP A 478 -3.20 14.01 -44.35
CA ASP A 478 -2.27 13.17 -43.57
C ASP A 478 -0.89 13.86 -43.38
N LYS A 479 -0.91 15.11 -42.91
CA LYS A 479 0.31 15.87 -42.65
C LYS A 479 1.07 15.31 -41.44
N THR A 480 2.39 15.27 -41.58
CA THR A 480 3.34 15.02 -40.50
C THR A 480 4.19 16.26 -40.31
N PHE A 481 4.24 16.76 -39.08
CA PHE A 481 5.01 17.92 -38.66
C PHE A 481 6.27 17.48 -37.94
N GLU A 482 7.39 18.11 -38.25
CA GLU A 482 8.61 18.04 -37.47
C GLU A 482 8.86 19.41 -36.82
N ILE A 483 9.00 19.42 -35.50
CA ILE A 483 9.20 20.63 -34.71
C ILE A 483 10.51 20.52 -33.95
N CYS A 484 11.32 21.56 -34.09
CA CYS A 484 12.51 21.76 -33.31
C CYS A 484 12.19 22.54 -32.04
N LEU A 485 12.68 22.04 -30.92
CA LEU A 485 12.69 22.70 -29.63
C LEU A 485 14.11 23.21 -29.34
N GLU A 486 14.21 24.44 -28.85
CA GLU A 486 15.46 25.02 -28.33
C GLU A 486 15.25 25.52 -26.90
N LEU A 487 16.11 25.05 -25.99
CA LEU A 487 16.13 25.44 -24.58
C LEU A 487 17.58 25.46 -24.09
N VAL A 488 18.14 26.65 -23.83
CA VAL A 488 19.55 26.83 -23.46
C VAL A 488 20.45 26.10 -24.49
N ASP A 489 21.22 25.08 -24.07
CA ASP A 489 22.10 24.29 -24.93
C ASP A 489 21.44 23.02 -25.48
N ILE A 490 20.17 22.77 -25.13
CA ILE A 490 19.42 21.59 -25.55
C ILE A 490 18.60 21.91 -26.80
N LYS A 491 18.83 21.10 -27.84
CA LYS A 491 18.07 21.15 -29.08
C LYS A 491 17.53 19.77 -29.43
N THR A 492 16.22 19.65 -29.55
CA THR A 492 15.55 18.38 -29.86
C THR A 492 14.56 18.54 -31.01
N ILE A 493 14.32 17.44 -31.73
CA ILE A 493 13.30 17.38 -32.78
C ILE A 493 12.25 16.36 -32.35
N GLY A 494 10.98 16.74 -32.51
CA GLY A 494 9.84 15.86 -32.31
C GLY A 494 8.99 15.77 -33.56
N LYS A 495 8.30 14.64 -33.75
CA LYS A 495 7.43 14.39 -34.90
C LYS A 495 6.00 14.08 -34.46
N GLY A 496 5.03 14.51 -35.26
CA GLY A 496 3.63 14.24 -34.95
C GLY A 496 2.68 14.53 -36.11
N LYS A 497 1.50 13.92 -36.07
CA LYS A 497 0.42 14.16 -37.04
C LYS A 497 -0.25 15.54 -36.88
N THR A 498 0.06 16.23 -35.78
CA THR A 498 -0.33 17.63 -35.54
C THR A 498 0.87 18.40 -35.00
N LYS A 499 0.88 19.73 -35.14
CA LYS A 499 1.91 20.59 -34.53
C LYS A 499 2.00 20.35 -33.02
N LYS A 500 0.86 20.28 -32.33
CA LYS A 500 0.81 19.99 -30.88
C LYS A 500 1.46 18.65 -30.54
N ALA A 501 1.21 17.58 -31.30
CA ALA A 501 1.82 16.28 -31.06
C ALA A 501 3.35 16.31 -31.29
N ALA A 502 3.82 17.01 -32.32
CA ALA A 502 5.24 17.17 -32.61
C ALA A 502 5.97 18.01 -31.54
N GLU A 503 5.31 19.03 -30.98
CA GLU A 503 5.84 19.80 -29.83
C GLU A 503 5.99 18.93 -28.58
N GLN A 504 4.98 18.10 -28.27
CA GLN A 504 5.01 17.20 -27.11
C GLN A 504 6.11 16.15 -27.24
N ASP A 505 6.27 15.56 -28.43
CA ASP A 505 7.34 14.59 -28.70
C ASP A 505 8.73 15.25 -28.58
N SER A 506 8.87 16.49 -29.05
CA SER A 506 10.14 17.23 -28.90
C SER A 506 10.45 17.54 -27.44
N ALA A 507 9.45 17.97 -26.67
CA ALA A 507 9.61 18.25 -25.25
C ALA A 507 9.94 16.98 -24.43
N LYS A 508 9.36 15.84 -24.81
CA LYS A 508 9.68 14.52 -24.23
C LYS A 508 11.16 14.19 -24.38
N ASN A 509 11.71 14.44 -25.58
CA ASN A 509 13.10 14.17 -25.88
C ASN A 509 14.02 15.09 -25.08
N ALA A 510 13.67 16.37 -24.91
CA ALA A 510 14.44 17.30 -24.09
C ALA A 510 14.47 16.89 -22.61
N LEU A 511 13.32 16.52 -22.03
CA LEU A 511 13.24 16.03 -20.64
C LEU A 511 14.08 14.77 -20.41
N LYS A 512 14.16 13.86 -21.39
CA LYS A 512 15.03 12.67 -21.30
C LYS A 512 16.52 13.01 -21.22
N ILE A 513 16.96 14.06 -21.93
CA ILE A 513 18.35 14.52 -21.89
C ILE A 513 18.64 15.11 -20.52
N LEU A 514 17.78 16.03 -20.04
CA LEU A 514 17.90 16.66 -18.73
C LEU A 514 17.95 15.64 -17.58
N ASN A 515 17.12 14.61 -17.62
CA ASN A 515 17.12 13.56 -16.60
C ASN A 515 18.39 12.70 -16.61
N LYS A 516 19.06 12.54 -17.76
CA LYS A 516 20.34 11.82 -17.85
C LYS A 516 21.50 12.65 -17.31
N GLU A 517 21.51 13.95 -17.59
CA GLU A 517 22.55 14.86 -17.11
C GLU A 517 22.49 15.03 -15.58
N ASN A 518 21.29 15.13 -15.00
CA ASN A 518 21.11 15.17 -13.54
C ASN A 518 21.56 13.87 -12.85
N ALA A 519 21.36 12.72 -13.49
CA ALA A 519 21.84 11.43 -12.96
C ALA A 519 23.36 11.29 -13.00
N GLN A 520 24.06 12.04 -13.85
CA GLN A 520 25.52 12.04 -13.96
C GLN A 520 26.19 13.12 -13.10
N ALA A 521 25.49 14.23 -12.82
CA ALA A 521 25.96 15.30 -11.95
C ALA A 521 25.79 15.01 -10.44
N GLY A 522 25.05 13.95 -10.08
CA GLY A 522 24.77 13.53 -8.70
C GLY A 522 25.65 12.39 -8.16
N VAL A 523 26.86 12.18 -8.72
CA VAL A 523 27.86 11.23 -8.20
C VAL A 523 28.85 11.93 -7.26
#